data_AF-A0A392S0F8-F1
#
_entry.id   AF-A0A392S0F8-F1
#
_cell.length_a   1.000
_cell.length_b   1.000
_cell.length_c   1.000
_cell.angle_alpha   90.00
_cell.angle_beta   90.00
_cell.angle_gamma   90.00
#
_symmetry.space_group_name_H-M   'P 1'
#
loop_
_entity.id
_entity.type
_entity.pdbx_description
1 polymer ?
#
loop_
_entity_poly.entity_id
_entity_poly.type
_entity_poly.pdbx_seq_one_letter_code
_entity_poly.pdbx_strand_id
1 'polypeptide(L)'
;QAAISALRNLQAKVNTMEQEREYHETETEKEALEDSQPLTQALWETQVPPNFKIPHLPTFDGKTDPLEHLMAVGTQTSIIGAEEHLKCKLLSGTFKDAALRWYMNLPRNSITGYA
;
A
#
# COMPACT_ATOMS: atom_id res chain seq x y z
N GLN A 1 44.84 -6.74 25.78
CA GLN A 1 44.33 -6.68 24.38
C GLN A 1 43.12 -7.58 24.11
N ALA A 2 43.16 -8.89 24.41
CA ALA A 2 42.15 -9.87 23.95
C ALA A 2 40.69 -9.63 24.38
N ALA A 3 40.47 -9.14 25.61
CA ALA A 3 39.11 -8.86 26.11
C ALA A 3 38.43 -7.71 25.33
N ILE A 4 39.19 -6.69 24.93
CA ILE A 4 38.65 -5.54 24.19
C ILE A 4 38.27 -5.94 22.76
N SER A 5 39.05 -6.81 22.11
CA SER A 5 38.70 -7.36 20.79
C SER A 5 37.47 -8.26 20.86
N ALA A 6 37.31 -9.05 21.92
CA ALA A 6 36.14 -9.88 22.11
C ALA A 6 34.87 -9.04 22.27
N LEU A 7 34.93 -7.94 23.05
CA LEU A 7 33.81 -7.01 23.19
C LEU A 7 33.43 -6.33 21.87
N ARG A 8 34.42 -5.91 21.06
CA ARG A 8 34.15 -5.33 19.73
C ARG A 8 33.49 -6.33 18.78
N ASN A 9 33.93 -7.58 18.79
CA ASN A 9 33.34 -8.63 17.97
C ASN A 9 31.90 -8.97 18.39
N LEU A 10 31.65 -8.98 19.71
CA LEU A 10 30.30 -9.13 20.26
C LEU A 10 29.38 -7.98 19.83
N GLN A 11 29.86 -6.74 19.91
CA GLN A 11 29.08 -5.58 19.45
C GLN A 11 28.75 -5.67 17.96
N ALA A 12 29.72 -6.04 17.11
CA ALA A 12 29.49 -6.22 15.69
C ALA A 12 28.41 -7.28 15.43
N LYS A 13 28.47 -8.41 16.14
CA LYS A 13 27.50 -9.50 15.99
C LYS A 13 26.10 -9.11 16.46
N VAL A 14 25.99 -8.36 17.57
CA VAL A 14 24.70 -7.82 18.05
C VAL A 14 24.11 -6.86 17.01
N ASN A 15 24.90 -5.94 16.47
CA ASN A 15 24.43 -5.01 15.44
C ASN A 15 23.95 -5.74 14.16
N THR A 16 24.67 -6.79 13.72
CA THR A 16 24.24 -7.61 12.57
C THR A 16 22.92 -8.30 12.86
N MET A 17 22.76 -8.89 14.04
CA MET A 17 21.51 -9.56 14.43
C MET A 17 20.34 -8.58 14.53
N GLU A 18 20.57 -7.37 15.04
CA GLU A 18 19.54 -6.31 15.09
C GLU A 18 19.13 -5.88 13.68
N GLN A 19 20.08 -5.72 12.76
CA GLN A 19 19.80 -5.37 11.36
C GLN A 19 19.05 -6.48 10.61
N GLU A 20 19.44 -7.74 10.79
CA GLU A 20 18.73 -8.89 10.20
C GLU A 20 17.30 -9.01 10.75
N ARG A 21 17.12 -8.75 12.05
CA ARG A 21 15.79 -8.74 12.68
C ARG A 21 14.92 -7.61 12.12
N GLU A 22 15.45 -6.40 12.03
CA GLU A 22 14.74 -5.24 11.47
C GLU A 22 14.33 -5.51 10.01
N TYR A 23 15.25 -6.04 9.20
CA TYR A 23 14.95 -6.42 7.82
C TYR A 23 13.84 -7.49 7.74
N HIS A 24 13.92 -8.53 8.56
CA HIS A 24 12.90 -9.59 8.60
C HIS A 24 11.53 -9.07 9.06
N GLU A 25 11.50 -8.16 10.04
CA GLU A 25 10.28 -7.52 10.51
C GLU A 25 9.65 -6.68 9.38
N THR A 26 10.45 -5.91 8.63
CA THR A 26 9.94 -5.13 7.48
C THR A 26 9.42 -6.01 6.33
N GLU A 27 10.08 -7.13 6.02
CA GLU A 27 9.60 -8.06 5.00
C GLU A 27 8.31 -8.76 5.44
N THR A 28 8.20 -9.13 6.73
CA THR A 28 6.98 -9.72 7.29
C THR A 28 5.80 -8.75 7.22
N GLU A 29 6.02 -7.46 7.52
CA GLU A 29 5.00 -6.42 7.38
C GLU A 29 4.58 -6.22 5.92
N LYS A 30 5.54 -6.25 5.00
CA LYS A 30 5.29 -6.13 3.57
C LYS A 30 4.48 -7.32 3.03
N GLU A 31 4.84 -8.55 3.42
CA GLU A 31 4.08 -9.76 3.08
C GLU A 31 2.63 -9.67 3.60
N ALA A 32 2.44 -9.23 4.85
CA ALA A 32 1.11 -9.06 5.41
C ALA A 32 0.28 -7.99 4.67
N LEU A 33 0.91 -6.90 4.22
CA LEU A 33 0.27 -5.87 3.41
C LEU A 33 -0.10 -6.38 2.00
N GLU A 34 0.76 -7.19 1.38
CA GLU A 34 0.50 -7.82 0.08
C GLU A 34 -0.64 -8.85 0.14
N ASP A 35 -0.83 -9.52 1.27
CA ASP A 35 -1.98 -10.41 1.51
C ASP A 35 -3.28 -9.66 1.83
N SER A 36 -3.19 -8.43 2.34
CA SER A 36 -4.35 -7.65 2.77
C SER A 36 -4.97 -6.78 1.66
N GLN A 37 -4.31 -6.66 0.51
CA GLN A 37 -4.76 -5.81 -0.59
C GLN A 37 -5.50 -6.65 -1.67
N PRO A 38 -6.67 -6.21 -2.16
CA PRO A 38 -7.48 -6.96 -3.12
C PRO A 38 -7.19 -6.68 -4.61
N LEU A 39 -6.35 -5.70 -4.95
CA LEU A 39 -5.89 -5.45 -6.32
C LEU A 39 -5.07 -6.62 -6.86
N THR A 40 -5.17 -6.89 -8.16
CA THR A 40 -4.22 -7.80 -8.81
C THR A 40 -2.79 -7.31 -8.66
N GLN A 41 -1.85 -8.25 -8.63
CA GLN A 41 -0.42 -7.97 -8.58
C GLN A 41 0.01 -6.95 -9.66
N ALA A 42 -0.50 -7.07 -10.88
CA ALA A 42 -0.22 -6.13 -11.97
C ALA A 42 -0.64 -4.69 -11.63
N LEU A 43 -1.83 -4.49 -11.05
CA LEU A 43 -2.28 -3.16 -10.64
C LEU A 43 -1.49 -2.65 -9.43
N TRP A 44 -1.17 -3.51 -8.47
CA TRP A 44 -0.48 -3.15 -7.23
C TRP A 44 1.01 -2.81 -7.44
N GLU A 45 1.74 -3.62 -8.21
CA GLU A 45 3.18 -3.47 -8.40
C GLU A 45 3.55 -2.42 -9.44
N THR A 46 2.61 -2.04 -10.32
CA THR A 46 2.86 -0.98 -11.30
C THR A 46 3.21 0.33 -10.58
N GLN A 47 4.39 0.85 -10.92
CA GLN A 47 4.97 2.01 -10.25
C GLN A 47 4.17 3.27 -10.57
N VAL A 48 3.92 4.07 -9.55
CA VAL A 48 3.37 5.41 -9.74
C VAL A 48 4.44 6.29 -10.41
N PRO A 49 4.09 7.12 -11.40
CA PRO A 49 5.06 7.99 -12.05
C PRO A 49 5.84 8.86 -11.05
N PRO A 50 7.14 9.07 -11.26
CA PRO A 50 7.91 9.96 -10.40
C PRO A 50 7.32 11.37 -10.44
N ASN A 51 7.30 12.06 -9.29
CA ASN A 51 6.69 13.39 -9.11
C ASN A 51 5.17 13.45 -9.29
N PHE A 52 4.46 12.31 -9.28
CA PHE A 52 3.02 12.31 -9.27
C PHE A 52 2.46 13.03 -8.05
N LYS A 53 1.57 14.00 -8.28
CA LYS A 53 0.84 14.69 -7.22
C LYS A 53 -0.50 14.02 -7.02
N ILE A 54 -0.72 13.49 -5.82
CA ILE A 54 -2.00 12.88 -5.45
C ILE A 54 -3.09 13.97 -5.51
N PRO A 55 -4.15 13.80 -6.34
CA PRO A 55 -5.25 14.75 -6.38
C PRO A 55 -6.02 14.74 -5.07
N HIS A 56 -6.71 15.84 -4.76
CA HIS A 56 -7.65 15.85 -3.65
C HIS A 56 -8.92 15.09 -4.06
N LEU A 57 -9.08 13.87 -3.54
CA LEU A 57 -10.23 13.01 -3.82
C LEU A 57 -11.21 13.02 -2.64
N PRO A 58 -12.52 12.90 -2.91
CA PRO A 58 -13.50 12.68 -1.84
C PRO A 58 -13.21 11.35 -1.14
N THR A 59 -13.65 11.25 0.12
CA THR A 59 -13.49 10.02 0.91
C THR A 59 -14.83 9.32 1.05
N PHE A 60 -14.82 8.00 1.08
CA PHE A 60 -16.01 7.17 1.18
C PHE A 60 -15.99 6.34 2.46
N ASP A 61 -16.93 6.60 3.37
CA ASP A 61 -17.09 5.88 4.62
C ASP A 61 -18.19 4.79 4.56
N GLY A 62 -18.89 4.69 3.42
CA GLY A 62 -20.00 3.77 3.20
C GLY A 62 -21.40 4.37 3.43
N LYS A 63 -21.52 5.68 3.74
CA LYS A 63 -22.81 6.31 4.03
C LYS A 63 -23.41 7.13 2.89
N THR A 64 -22.59 7.55 1.93
CA THR A 64 -23.05 8.28 0.73
C THR A 64 -23.36 7.32 -0.41
N ASP A 65 -23.90 7.82 -1.51
CA ASP A 65 -24.15 7.01 -2.71
C ASP A 65 -22.81 6.51 -3.29
N PRO A 66 -22.61 5.17 -3.43
CA PRO A 66 -21.39 4.61 -4.00
C PRO A 66 -21.15 5.02 -5.47
N LEU A 67 -22.22 5.17 -6.26
CA LEU A 67 -22.14 5.57 -7.66
C LEU A 67 -21.72 7.04 -7.78
N GLU A 68 -22.25 7.92 -6.92
CA GLU A 68 -21.83 9.32 -6.87
C GLU A 68 -20.33 9.44 -6.54
N HIS A 69 -19.87 8.67 -5.54
CA HIS A 69 -18.45 8.61 -5.17
C HIS A 69 -17.57 8.12 -6.33
N LEU A 70 -17.97 7.01 -6.98
CA LEU A 70 -17.26 6.46 -8.14
C LEU A 70 -17.19 7.47 -9.29
N MET A 71 -18.28 8.16 -9.60
CA MET A 71 -18.29 9.21 -10.63
C MET A 71 -17.37 10.37 -10.28
N ALA A 72 -17.36 10.81 -9.03
CA ALA A 72 -16.49 11.90 -8.58
C ALA A 72 -15.00 11.53 -8.71
N VAL A 73 -14.61 10.34 -8.21
CA VAL A 73 -13.23 9.83 -8.35
C VAL A 73 -12.88 9.59 -9.82
N GLY A 74 -13.77 8.97 -10.59
CA GLY A 74 -13.58 8.68 -12.01
C GLY A 74 -13.37 9.95 -12.84
N THR A 75 -14.13 11.01 -12.55
CA THR A 75 -13.96 12.32 -13.18
C THR A 75 -12.59 12.92 -12.86
N GLN A 76 -12.20 12.95 -11.59
CA GLN A 76 -10.91 13.50 -11.16
C GLN A 76 -9.73 12.74 -11.76
N THR A 77 -9.78 11.41 -11.73
CA THR A 77 -8.72 10.57 -12.30
C THR A 77 -8.64 10.67 -13.83
N SER A 78 -9.76 10.93 -14.51
CA SER A 78 -9.77 11.20 -15.95
C SER A 78 -9.16 12.57 -16.29
N ILE A 79 -9.43 13.61 -15.49
CA ILE A 79 -8.85 14.96 -15.70
C ILE A 79 -7.32 14.93 -15.66
N ILE A 80 -6.74 14.14 -14.76
CA ILE A 80 -5.28 14.02 -14.63
C ILE A 80 -4.66 12.99 -15.58
N GLY A 81 -5.46 12.34 -16.43
CA GLY A 81 -4.98 11.30 -17.34
C GLY A 81 -4.41 10.08 -16.63
N ALA A 82 -5.00 9.67 -15.49
CA ALA A 82 -4.51 8.52 -14.76
C ALA A 82 -4.71 7.21 -15.53
N GLU A 83 -3.65 6.41 -15.61
CA GLU A 83 -3.68 5.03 -16.10
C GLU A 83 -4.51 4.12 -15.17
N GLU A 84 -4.97 2.98 -15.67
CA GLU A 84 -5.87 2.08 -14.95
C GLU A 84 -5.37 1.66 -13.55
N HIS A 85 -4.11 1.24 -13.44
CA HIS A 85 -3.50 0.89 -12.16
C HIS A 85 -3.56 2.04 -11.14
N LEU A 86 -3.36 3.27 -11.62
CA LEU A 86 -3.36 4.47 -10.80
C LEU A 86 -4.78 4.83 -10.38
N LYS A 87 -5.77 4.67 -11.27
CA LYS A 87 -7.19 4.83 -10.93
C LYS A 87 -7.61 3.89 -9.81
N CYS A 88 -7.22 2.61 -9.90
CA CYS A 88 -7.50 1.61 -8.87
C CYS A 88 -6.85 1.95 -7.53
N LYS A 89 -5.56 2.32 -7.53
CA LYS A 89 -4.85 2.75 -6.31
C LYS A 89 -5.47 4.00 -5.67
N LEU A 90 -5.80 5.00 -6.48
CA LEU A 90 -6.43 6.25 -6.02
C LEU A 90 -7.80 5.99 -5.41
N LEU A 91 -8.65 5.19 -6.06
CA LEU A 91 -9.94 4.79 -5.51
C LEU A 91 -9.80 4.03 -4.20
N SER A 92 -8.87 3.08 -4.12
CA SER A 92 -8.59 2.33 -2.90
C SER A 92 -8.22 3.26 -1.74
N GLY A 93 -7.45 4.31 -2.02
CA GLY A 93 -7.08 5.35 -1.05
C GLY A 93 -8.22 6.25 -0.58
N THR A 94 -9.40 6.19 -1.20
CA THR A 94 -10.56 6.98 -0.78
C THR A 94 -11.40 6.30 0.31
N PHE A 95 -11.25 4.99 0.51
CA PHE A 95 -12.04 4.23 1.47
C PHE A 95 -11.63 4.53 2.91
N LYS A 96 -12.63 4.72 3.78
CA LYS A 96 -12.46 4.94 5.22
C LYS A 96 -13.47 4.11 6.02
N ASP A 97 -13.21 3.97 7.31
CA ASP A 97 -14.11 3.34 8.28
C ASP A 97 -14.72 2.01 7.79
N ALA A 98 -16.05 1.94 7.65
CA ALA A 98 -16.75 0.73 7.25
C ALA A 98 -16.39 0.30 5.83
N ALA A 99 -16.24 1.25 4.90
CA ALA A 99 -15.83 0.96 3.53
C ALA A 99 -14.40 0.41 3.46
N LEU A 100 -13.47 0.95 4.25
CA LEU A 100 -12.09 0.43 4.31
C LEU A 100 -12.06 -0.99 4.88
N ARG A 101 -12.84 -1.27 5.93
CA ARG A 101 -12.95 -2.63 6.48
C ARG A 101 -13.53 -3.61 5.46
N TRP A 102 -14.53 -3.20 4.70
CA TRP A 102 -15.06 -4.02 3.60
C TRP A 102 -13.97 -4.29 2.55
N TYR A 103 -13.26 -3.25 2.10
CA TYR A 103 -12.21 -3.36 1.09
C TYR A 103 -11.09 -4.33 1.52
N MET A 104 -10.61 -4.23 2.76
CA MET A 104 -9.55 -5.09 3.31
C MET A 104 -9.98 -6.55 3.52
N ASN A 105 -11.28 -6.84 3.48
CA ASN A 105 -11.83 -8.21 3.57
C ASN A 105 -12.15 -8.81 2.20
N LEU A 106 -11.90 -8.10 1.11
CA LEU A 106 -12.05 -8.66 -0.23
C LEU A 106 -10.96 -9.72 -0.48
N PRO A 107 -11.24 -10.77 -1.27
CA PRO A 107 -10.23 -11.76 -1.63
C PRO A 107 -9.04 -11.11 -2.35
N ARG A 108 -7.83 -11.65 -2.12
CA ARG A 108 -6.62 -11.24 -2.84
C ARG A 108 -6.83 -11.34 -4.35
N ASN A 109 -6.35 -10.34 -5.10
CA ASN A 109 -6.48 -10.26 -6.56
C ASN A 109 -7.93 -10.23 -7.10
N SER A 110 -8.93 -9.92 -6.26
CA SER A 110 -10.34 -9.84 -6.68
C SER A 110 -10.65 -8.61 -7.55
N ILE A 111 -9.83 -7.55 -7.48
CA ILE A 111 -9.99 -6.34 -8.29
C ILE A 111 -8.99 -6.37 -9.45
N THR A 112 -9.48 -6.58 -10.66
CA THR A 112 -8.65 -6.77 -11.87
C THR A 112 -8.54 -5.55 -12.77
N GLY A 113 -9.33 -4.50 -12.54
CA GLY A 113 -9.36 -3.28 -13.36
C GLY A 113 -10.27 -2.21 -12.76
N TYR A 114 -10.34 -1.05 -13.42
CA TYR A 114 -11.12 0.10 -12.96
C TYR A 114 -12.50 0.23 -13.62
N ALA A 115 -12.64 -0.26 -14.85
CA ALA A 115 -13.81 -0.05 -15.71
C ALA A 115 -14.23 -1.35 -16.41
#